data_AF-A0A382H9T1-F1
#
_entry.id   AF-A0A382H9T1-F1
#
_cell.length_a   1.000
_cell.length_b   1.000
_cell.length_c   1.000
_cell.angle_alpha   90.00
_cell.angle_beta   90.00
_cell.angle_gamma   90.00
#
_symmetry.space_group_name_H-M   'P 1'
#
loop_
_entity.id
_entity.type
_entity.pdbx_description
1 polymer ?
#
loop_
_entity_poly.entity_id
_entity_poly.type
_entity_poly.pdbx_seq_one_letter_code
_entity_poly.pdbx_strand_id
1 'polypeptide(L)'
;VREGIPADIRRYLSSRGSSLSGDAAHTHQPVRLRVFFVGTFLSLFLAVGSNYVDVAMRGTYMTLDFSAPGAVFLFLVLVGGLNTLFRFTARWPAAAWIAFGLVGGGLLADSLGASRIEPLAPGFLFVGFLSTALLVNAVLSTRGGNLALNPSELIIVYLMLLVVASLATMGLCETILPAITGVFYYASPENDWLELL
;
A
#
# COMPACT_ATOMS: atom_id res chain seq x y z
N VAL A 1 -21.88 53.97 26.10
CA VAL A 1 -22.78 53.05 25.39
C VAL A 1 -21.90 52.07 24.63
N ARG A 2 -21.89 50.78 25.00
CA ARG A 2 -21.13 49.77 24.24
C ARG A 2 -21.94 49.48 22.99
N GLU A 3 -21.59 50.10 21.87
CA GLU A 3 -22.20 49.76 20.58
C GLU A 3 -21.84 48.31 20.27
N GLY A 4 -22.84 47.44 20.40
CA GLY A 4 -22.71 46.04 20.05
C GLY A 4 -22.57 45.88 18.54
N ILE A 5 -21.84 44.85 18.13
CA ILE A 5 -21.66 44.49 16.73
C ILE A 5 -23.04 44.44 16.02
N PRO A 6 -23.20 45.12 14.87
CA PRO A 6 -24.41 45.11 14.05
C PRO A 6 -24.90 43.69 13.73
N ALA A 7 -26.22 43.50 13.64
CA ALA A 7 -26.85 42.19 13.52
C ALA A 7 -26.41 41.43 12.25
N ASP A 8 -26.18 42.16 11.18
CA ASP A 8 -25.72 41.72 9.87
C ASP A 8 -24.28 41.19 9.94
N ILE A 9 -23.38 41.90 10.62
CA ILE A 9 -22.01 41.43 10.86
C ILE A 9 -22.01 40.20 11.78
N ARG A 10 -22.89 40.15 12.78
CA ARG A 10 -23.03 38.98 13.67
C ARG A 10 -23.45 37.71 12.90
N ARG A 11 -24.36 37.84 11.93
CA ARG A 11 -24.82 36.73 11.08
C ARG A 11 -23.76 36.26 10.10
N TYR A 12 -22.95 37.18 9.59
CA TYR A 12 -21.79 36.86 8.76
C TYR A 12 -20.68 36.16 9.55
N LEU A 13 -20.41 36.60 10.78
CA LEU A 13 -19.41 35.98 11.65
C LEU A 13 -19.86 34.60 12.17
N SER A 14 -21.14 34.41 12.47
CA SER A 14 -21.67 33.11 12.90
C SER A 14 -21.64 32.07 11.77
N SER A 15 -21.85 32.47 10.52
CA SER A 15 -21.73 31.59 9.34
C SER A 15 -20.27 31.34 8.91
N ARG A 16 -19.35 32.27 9.20
CA ARG A 16 -17.91 32.00 9.08
C ARG A 16 -17.42 31.01 10.14
N GLY A 17 -17.93 31.10 11.37
CA GLY A 17 -17.57 30.18 12.44
C GLY A 17 -17.83 28.72 12.07
N SER A 18 -18.93 28.41 11.39
CA SER A 18 -19.27 27.06 10.95
C SER A 18 -18.54 26.56 9.70
N SER A 19 -17.83 27.44 8.97
CA SER A 19 -17.01 27.08 7.82
C SER A 19 -15.51 27.02 8.15
N LEU A 20 -15.07 27.74 9.19
CA LEU A 20 -13.69 27.72 9.72
C LEU A 20 -13.50 26.65 10.80
N SER A 21 -14.46 26.49 11.70
CA SER A 21 -14.59 25.28 12.50
C SER A 21 -15.24 24.25 11.58
N GLY A 22 -14.47 23.31 11.06
CA GLY A 22 -14.93 22.21 10.20
C GLY A 22 -15.90 21.22 10.87
N ASP A 23 -16.89 21.72 11.61
CA ASP A 23 -18.07 21.01 12.12
C ASP A 23 -19.07 20.70 11.00
N ALA A 24 -18.67 20.86 9.74
CA ALA A 24 -19.29 20.19 8.60
C ALA A 24 -19.08 18.68 8.75
N ALA A 25 -19.79 18.07 9.72
CA ALA A 25 -19.94 16.66 10.02
C ALA A 25 -19.10 15.76 9.12
N HIS A 26 -17.77 15.81 9.26
CA HIS A 26 -16.89 14.85 8.65
C HIS A 26 -17.15 13.59 9.46
N THR A 27 -18.14 12.84 8.99
CA THR A 27 -18.50 11.55 9.56
C THR A 27 -17.27 10.69 9.35
N HIS A 28 -16.36 10.70 10.33
CA HIS A 28 -15.15 9.89 10.32
C HIS A 28 -15.62 8.45 10.21
N GLN A 29 -15.57 7.90 8.99
CA GLN A 29 -15.97 6.53 8.79
C GLN A 29 -15.03 5.66 9.60
N PRO A 30 -15.56 4.78 10.48
CA PRO A 30 -14.72 3.99 11.35
C PRO A 30 -13.78 3.13 10.50
N VAL A 31 -12.49 3.19 10.83
CA VAL A 31 -11.44 2.42 10.17
C VAL A 31 -11.69 0.94 10.49
N ARG A 32 -11.77 0.10 9.44
CA ARG A 32 -11.96 -1.33 9.63
C ARG A 32 -10.62 -2.05 9.59
N LEU A 33 -10.53 -3.16 10.33
CA LEU A 33 -9.29 -3.92 10.50
C LEU A 33 -8.72 -4.50 9.19
N ARG A 34 -9.57 -4.68 8.16
CA ARG A 34 -9.19 -5.06 6.79
C ARG A 34 -8.11 -4.14 6.19
N VAL A 35 -8.08 -2.87 6.57
CA VAL A 35 -7.10 -1.91 6.02
C VAL A 35 -5.67 -2.33 6.39
N PHE A 36 -5.48 -2.84 7.61
CA PHE A 36 -4.17 -3.26 8.08
C PHE A 36 -3.70 -4.51 7.35
N PHE A 37 -4.58 -5.47 7.09
CA PHE A 37 -4.21 -6.65 6.30
C PHE A 37 -3.79 -6.28 4.87
N VAL A 38 -4.56 -5.43 4.19
CA VAL A 38 -4.23 -4.98 2.83
C VAL A 38 -2.93 -4.18 2.85
N GLY A 39 -2.81 -3.21 3.77
CA GLY A 39 -1.63 -2.37 3.91
C GLY A 39 -0.38 -3.19 4.22
N THR A 40 -0.41 -4.08 5.20
CA THR A 40 0.74 -4.92 5.58
C THR A 40 1.18 -5.82 4.44
N PHE A 41 0.25 -6.46 3.72
CA PHE A 41 0.61 -7.28 2.56
C PHE A 41 1.27 -6.43 1.46
N LEU A 42 0.66 -5.30 1.10
CA LEU A 42 1.19 -4.42 0.06
C LEU A 42 2.57 -3.85 0.43
N SER A 43 2.76 -3.50 1.70
CA SER A 43 4.05 -3.05 2.23
C SER A 43 5.11 -4.15 2.13
N LEU A 44 4.77 -5.38 2.52
CA LEU A 44 5.68 -6.52 2.39
C LEU A 44 6.04 -6.78 0.93
N PHE A 45 5.05 -6.76 0.03
CA PHE A 45 5.25 -6.93 -1.40
C PHE A 45 6.14 -5.83 -1.98
N LEU A 46 5.92 -4.57 -1.61
CA LEU A 46 6.75 -3.45 -2.03
C LEU A 46 8.19 -3.63 -1.55
N ALA A 47 8.40 -3.96 -0.27
CA ALA A 47 9.74 -4.08 0.32
C ALA A 47 10.57 -5.23 -0.26
N VAL A 48 9.94 -6.38 -0.49
CA VAL A 48 10.60 -7.54 -1.15
C VAL A 48 10.79 -7.26 -2.64
N GLY A 49 9.76 -6.71 -3.28
CA GLY A 49 9.77 -6.40 -4.71
C GLY A 49 10.84 -5.37 -5.07
N SER A 50 10.98 -4.30 -4.30
CA SER A 50 12.01 -3.28 -4.55
C SER A 50 13.42 -3.87 -4.47
N ASN A 51 13.72 -4.59 -3.40
CA ASN A 51 15.02 -5.24 -3.21
C ASN A 51 15.33 -6.26 -4.32
N TYR A 52 14.33 -7.02 -4.74
CA TYR A 52 14.50 -7.97 -5.83
C TYR A 52 14.79 -7.29 -7.17
N VAL A 53 14.06 -6.20 -7.47
CA VAL A 53 14.29 -5.42 -8.70
C VAL A 53 15.70 -4.83 -8.71
N ASP A 54 16.16 -4.31 -7.58
CA ASP A 54 17.45 -3.63 -7.48
C ASP A 54 18.64 -4.63 -7.52
N VAL A 55 18.57 -5.73 -6.76
CA VAL A 55 19.68 -6.69 -6.61
C VAL A 55 19.70 -7.75 -7.72
N ALA A 56 18.54 -8.34 -8.05
CA ALA A 56 18.48 -9.47 -8.96
C ALA A 56 18.25 -9.05 -10.41
N MET A 57 17.28 -8.16 -10.65
CA MET A 57 16.93 -7.72 -12.01
C MET A 57 17.78 -6.54 -12.51
N ARG A 58 18.47 -5.84 -11.61
CA ARG A 58 19.21 -4.59 -11.90
C ARG A 58 18.33 -3.57 -12.64
N GLY A 59 17.08 -3.45 -12.19
CA GLY A 59 16.09 -2.55 -12.78
C GLY A 59 16.30 -1.09 -12.36
N THR A 60 15.42 -0.22 -12.85
CA THR A 60 15.36 1.18 -12.38
C THR A 60 14.82 1.22 -10.96
N TYR A 61 15.53 1.92 -10.08
CA TYR A 61 15.13 2.08 -8.69
C TYR A 61 13.79 2.80 -8.56
N MET A 62 12.81 2.14 -7.94
CA MET A 62 11.44 2.68 -7.79
C MET A 62 11.16 3.26 -6.39
N THR A 63 12.03 2.98 -5.42
CA THR A 63 11.85 3.31 -4.00
C THR A 63 13.10 3.93 -3.39
N LEU A 64 13.96 4.53 -4.22
CA LEU A 64 15.23 5.14 -3.79
C LEU A 64 14.99 6.49 -3.13
N ASP A 65 14.16 7.35 -3.72
CA ASP A 65 13.91 8.70 -3.21
C ASP A 65 12.64 8.80 -2.34
N PHE A 66 12.56 9.86 -1.53
CA PHE A 66 11.38 10.19 -0.71
C PHE A 66 10.09 10.40 -1.51
N SER A 67 10.18 10.59 -2.83
CA SER A 67 9.02 10.66 -3.73
C SER A 67 8.47 9.28 -4.12
N ALA A 68 9.22 8.19 -3.89
CA ALA A 68 8.87 6.78 -4.10
C ALA A 68 7.87 6.53 -5.26
N PRO A 69 8.26 6.71 -6.53
CA PRO A 69 7.37 6.50 -7.67
C PRO A 69 6.75 5.09 -7.69
N GLY A 70 7.44 4.09 -7.15
CA GLY A 70 6.89 2.73 -6.97
C GLY A 70 5.71 2.66 -6.00
N ALA A 71 5.75 3.40 -4.89
CA ALA A 71 4.64 3.48 -3.95
C ALA A 71 3.43 4.19 -4.58
N VAL A 72 3.66 5.29 -5.30
CA VAL A 72 2.60 6.01 -6.02
C VAL A 72 1.99 5.14 -7.12
N PHE A 73 2.81 4.42 -7.88
CA PHE A 73 2.36 3.51 -8.94
C PHE A 73 1.50 2.37 -8.37
N LEU A 74 1.98 1.67 -7.35
CA LEU A 74 1.20 0.62 -6.69
C LEU A 74 -0.07 1.18 -6.05
N PHE A 75 0.00 2.36 -5.44
CA PHE A 75 -1.18 2.97 -4.88
C PHE A 75 -2.24 3.31 -5.94
N LEU A 76 -1.87 3.99 -7.02
CA LEU A 76 -2.84 4.42 -8.04
C LEU A 76 -3.35 3.25 -8.88
N VAL A 77 -2.44 2.44 -9.43
CA VAL A 77 -2.79 1.39 -10.37
C VAL A 77 -3.38 0.20 -9.64
N LEU A 78 -2.70 -0.30 -8.60
CA LEU A 78 -3.14 -1.49 -7.90
C LEU A 78 -4.26 -1.18 -6.91
N VAL A 79 -4.03 -0.29 -5.94
CA VAL A 79 -5.04 0.00 -4.91
C VAL A 79 -6.22 0.76 -5.50
N GLY A 80 -5.96 1.80 -6.30
CA GLY A 80 -7.00 2.56 -6.99
C GLY A 80 -7.78 1.69 -7.98
N GLY A 81 -7.09 0.88 -8.79
CA GLY A 81 -7.70 -0.05 -9.73
C GLY A 81 -8.57 -1.11 -9.03
N LEU A 82 -8.03 -1.80 -8.01
CA LEU A 82 -8.78 -2.79 -7.24
C LEU A 82 -9.97 -2.18 -6.51
N ASN A 83 -9.79 -1.02 -5.88
CA ASN A 83 -10.88 -0.35 -5.18
C ASN A 83 -12.02 0.04 -6.14
N THR A 84 -11.66 0.51 -7.33
CA THR A 84 -12.64 0.82 -8.40
C THR A 84 -13.34 -0.45 -8.87
N LEU A 85 -12.58 -1.52 -9.09
CA LEU A 85 -13.12 -2.82 -9.49
C LEU A 85 -14.07 -3.39 -8.43
N PHE A 86 -13.74 -3.32 -7.15
CA PHE A 86 -14.59 -3.79 -6.05
C PHE A 86 -15.88 -2.98 -5.94
N ARG A 87 -15.83 -1.66 -6.16
CA ARG A 87 -17.04 -0.81 -6.23
C ARG A 87 -17.92 -1.14 -7.43
N PHE A 88 -17.31 -1.39 -8.59
CA PHE A 88 -18.04 -1.80 -9.79
C PHE A 88 -18.70 -3.17 -9.61
N THR A 89 -17.94 -4.10 -9.05
CA THR A 89 -18.38 -5.46 -8.74
C THR A 89 -19.52 -5.50 -7.72
N ALA A 90 -19.58 -4.55 -6.79
CA ALA A 90 -20.68 -4.42 -5.85
C ALA A 90 -22.05 -4.22 -6.54
N ARG A 91 -22.06 -3.64 -7.75
CA ARG A 91 -23.28 -3.45 -8.55
C ARG A 91 -23.62 -4.68 -9.40
N TRP A 92 -22.62 -5.50 -9.74
CA TRP A 92 -22.73 -6.63 -10.67
C TRP A 92 -22.00 -7.85 -10.09
N PRO A 93 -22.63 -8.66 -9.22
CA PRO A 93 -21.95 -9.76 -8.54
C PRO A 93 -21.43 -10.86 -9.50
N ALA A 94 -22.05 -11.01 -10.66
CA ALA A 94 -21.55 -11.89 -11.72
C ALA A 94 -20.16 -11.47 -12.22
N ALA A 95 -19.89 -10.16 -12.30
CA ALA A 95 -18.58 -9.65 -12.68
C ALA A 95 -17.49 -10.00 -11.64
N ALA A 96 -17.86 -10.16 -10.37
CA ALA A 96 -16.95 -10.59 -9.30
C ALA A 96 -16.38 -11.97 -9.58
N TRP A 97 -17.27 -12.91 -9.90
CA TRP A 97 -16.93 -14.30 -10.17
C TRP A 97 -16.17 -14.44 -11.48
N ILE A 98 -16.48 -13.64 -12.49
CA ILE A 98 -15.71 -13.59 -13.74
C ILE A 98 -14.29 -13.08 -13.48
N ALA A 99 -14.13 -11.98 -12.74
CA ALA A 99 -12.81 -11.43 -12.42
C ALA A 99 -11.98 -12.41 -11.59
N PHE A 100 -12.58 -13.05 -10.58
CA PHE A 100 -11.94 -14.10 -9.80
C PHE A 100 -11.58 -15.31 -10.68
N GLY A 101 -12.50 -15.78 -11.52
CA GLY A 101 -12.28 -16.92 -12.41
C GLY A 101 -11.18 -16.67 -13.44
N LEU A 102 -11.06 -15.44 -13.96
CA LEU A 102 -10.02 -15.07 -14.92
C LEU A 102 -8.64 -15.06 -14.25
N VAL A 103 -8.51 -14.40 -13.10
CA VAL A 103 -7.23 -14.29 -12.38
C VAL A 103 -6.83 -15.62 -11.72
N GLY A 104 -7.77 -16.27 -11.02
CA GLY A 104 -7.55 -17.56 -10.37
C GLY A 104 -7.35 -18.69 -11.37
N GLY A 105 -8.08 -18.67 -12.49
CA GLY A 105 -7.89 -19.61 -13.60
C GLY A 105 -6.52 -19.45 -14.26
N GLY A 106 -6.04 -18.22 -14.43
CA GLY A 106 -4.67 -17.96 -14.90
C GLY A 106 -3.61 -18.54 -13.97
N LEU A 107 -3.76 -18.34 -12.66
CA LEU A 107 -2.84 -18.92 -11.66
C LEU A 107 -2.88 -20.45 -11.66
N LEU A 108 -4.06 -21.05 -11.79
CA LEU A 108 -4.21 -22.51 -11.89
C LEU A 108 -3.60 -23.06 -13.18
N ALA A 109 -3.80 -22.39 -14.31
CA ALA A 109 -3.21 -22.80 -15.59
C ALA A 109 -1.68 -22.76 -15.55
N ASP A 110 -1.10 -21.71 -14.96
CA ASP A 110 0.33 -21.60 -14.73
C ASP A 110 0.84 -22.71 -13.79
N SER A 111 0.10 -22.95 -12.70
CA SER A 111 0.44 -24.01 -11.73
C SER A 111 0.37 -25.43 -12.30
N LEU A 112 -0.52 -25.67 -13.28
CA LEU A 112 -0.68 -26.97 -13.95
C LEU A 112 0.34 -27.17 -15.09
N GLY A 113 0.78 -26.09 -15.73
CA GLY A 113 1.78 -26.10 -16.79
C GLY A 113 3.23 -26.06 -16.30
N ALA A 114 3.46 -25.62 -15.06
CA ALA A 114 4.80 -25.50 -14.49
C ALA A 114 5.35 -26.87 -14.04
N SER A 115 6.56 -27.20 -14.52
CA SER A 115 7.30 -28.40 -14.07
C SER A 115 7.87 -28.28 -12.65
N ARG A 116 7.97 -27.04 -12.13
CA ARG A 116 8.29 -26.72 -10.73
C ARG A 116 7.49 -25.50 -10.29
N ILE A 117 6.84 -25.60 -9.15
CA ILE A 117 6.12 -24.49 -8.52
C ILE A 117 7.15 -23.72 -7.69
N GLU A 118 7.38 -22.46 -8.01
CA GLU A 118 8.24 -21.55 -7.25
C GLU A 118 7.37 -20.63 -6.37
N PRO A 119 6.98 -21.06 -5.15
CA PRO A 119 6.01 -20.34 -4.33
C PRO A 119 6.51 -18.97 -3.85
N LEU A 120 7.83 -18.78 -3.83
CA LEU A 120 8.47 -17.53 -3.39
C LEU A 120 8.70 -16.54 -4.54
N ALA A 121 8.39 -16.92 -5.80
CA ALA A 121 8.49 -15.99 -6.90
C ALA A 121 7.57 -14.77 -6.64
N PRO A 122 8.07 -13.53 -6.80
CA PRO A 122 7.31 -12.34 -6.47
C PRO A 122 6.01 -12.24 -7.29
N GLY A 123 6.02 -12.74 -8.53
CA GLY A 123 4.82 -12.84 -9.36
C GLY A 123 3.77 -13.81 -8.78
N PHE A 124 4.18 -14.98 -8.28
CA PHE A 124 3.27 -15.96 -7.69
C PHE A 124 2.61 -15.41 -6.41
N LEU A 125 3.38 -14.74 -5.55
CA LEU A 125 2.86 -14.08 -4.35
C LEU A 125 1.85 -12.99 -4.69
N PHE A 126 2.15 -12.18 -5.71
CA PHE A 126 1.27 -11.11 -6.17
C PHE A 126 -0.07 -11.63 -6.70
N VAL A 127 -0.03 -12.60 -7.62
CA VAL A 127 -1.23 -13.18 -8.22
C VAL A 127 -2.00 -14.00 -7.18
N GLY A 128 -1.31 -14.69 -6.26
CA GLY A 128 -1.90 -15.36 -5.11
C GLY A 128 -2.72 -14.40 -4.26
N PHE A 129 -2.13 -13.28 -3.83
CA PHE A 129 -2.85 -12.25 -3.11
C PHE A 129 -4.03 -11.68 -3.91
N LEU A 130 -3.83 -11.36 -5.18
CA LEU A 130 -4.88 -10.83 -6.05
C LEU A 130 -6.07 -11.79 -6.14
N SER A 131 -5.80 -13.08 -6.33
CA SER A 131 -6.81 -14.14 -6.41
C SER A 131 -7.58 -14.28 -5.09
N THR A 132 -6.90 -14.24 -3.94
CA THR A 132 -7.55 -14.31 -2.63
C THR A 132 -8.40 -13.07 -2.34
N ALA A 133 -7.92 -11.87 -2.69
CA ALA A 133 -8.66 -10.63 -2.53
C ALA A 133 -9.92 -10.62 -3.42
N LEU A 134 -9.81 -11.09 -4.67
CA LEU A 134 -10.93 -11.23 -5.58
C LEU A 134 -11.93 -12.29 -5.12
N LEU A 135 -11.46 -13.42 -4.58
CA LEU A 135 -12.30 -14.45 -3.98
C LEU A 135 -13.12 -13.86 -2.82
N VAL A 136 -12.46 -13.20 -1.88
CA VAL A 136 -13.11 -12.57 -0.72
C VAL A 136 -14.13 -11.54 -1.18
N ASN A 137 -13.78 -10.71 -2.17
CA ASN A 137 -14.71 -9.73 -2.73
C ASN A 137 -15.89 -10.40 -3.47
N ALA A 138 -15.68 -11.50 -4.18
CA ALA A 138 -16.74 -12.25 -4.85
C ALA A 138 -17.73 -12.86 -3.85
N VAL A 139 -17.21 -13.47 -2.78
CA VAL A 139 -18.03 -14.00 -1.68
C VAL A 139 -18.81 -12.86 -1.00
N LEU A 140 -18.18 -11.72 -0.70
CA LEU A 140 -18.89 -10.57 -0.12
C LEU A 140 -19.94 -9.98 -1.06
N SER A 141 -19.65 -9.90 -2.36
CA SER A 141 -20.54 -9.35 -3.37
C SER A 141 -21.84 -10.14 -3.49
N THR A 142 -21.80 -11.46 -3.35
CA THR A 142 -23.03 -12.28 -3.31
C THR A 142 -23.90 -12.03 -2.07
N ARG A 143 -23.31 -11.53 -0.98
CA ARG A 143 -24.01 -11.20 0.27
C ARG A 143 -24.42 -9.73 0.35
N GLY A 144 -24.30 -8.98 -0.75
CA GLY A 144 -24.63 -7.54 -0.82
C GLY A 144 -23.56 -6.62 -0.25
N GLY A 145 -22.36 -7.13 0.04
CA GLY A 145 -21.21 -6.34 0.53
C GLY A 145 -20.11 -6.15 -0.52
N ASN A 146 -19.07 -5.39 -0.18
CA ASN A 146 -17.85 -5.29 -1.00
C ASN A 146 -16.61 -5.09 -0.12
N LEU A 147 -15.44 -5.35 -0.70
CA LEU A 147 -14.15 -5.11 -0.04
C LEU A 147 -13.57 -3.72 -0.40
N ALA A 148 -14.40 -2.82 -0.94
CA ALA A 148 -13.95 -1.48 -1.31
C ALA A 148 -13.51 -0.70 -0.06
N LEU A 149 -12.37 -0.03 -0.19
CA LEU A 149 -11.76 0.78 0.85
C LEU A 149 -12.42 2.17 0.87
N ASN A 150 -12.61 2.68 2.08
CA ASN A 150 -13.07 4.04 2.34
C ASN A 150 -11.94 5.05 2.09
N PRO A 151 -12.24 6.34 1.87
CA PRO A 151 -11.21 7.37 1.67
C PRO A 151 -10.18 7.41 2.81
N SER A 152 -10.65 7.30 4.07
CA SER A 152 -9.77 7.24 5.25
C SER A 152 -8.89 6.00 5.26
N GLU A 153 -9.43 4.84 4.85
CA GLU A 153 -8.66 3.59 4.76
C GLU A 153 -7.61 3.67 3.64
N LEU A 154 -7.95 4.31 2.52
CA LEU A 154 -7.07 4.50 1.39
C LEU A 154 -5.87 5.38 1.75
N ILE A 155 -6.08 6.47 2.50
CA ILE A 155 -5.01 7.31 3.02
C ILE A 155 -4.08 6.52 3.95
N ILE A 156 -4.62 5.64 4.79
CA ILE A 156 -3.81 4.79 5.68
C ILE A 156 -2.92 3.85 4.87
N VAL A 157 -3.49 3.15 3.87
CA VAL A 157 -2.70 2.28 2.98
C VAL A 157 -1.62 3.07 2.27
N TYR A 158 -1.94 4.28 1.78
CA TYR A 158 -0.96 5.16 1.15
C TYR A 158 0.18 5.53 2.10
N LEU A 159 -0.13 5.91 3.34
CA LEU A 159 0.86 6.24 4.35
C LEU A 159 1.75 5.03 4.69
N MET A 160 1.18 3.84 4.82
CA MET A 160 1.94 2.60 5.05
C MET A 160 2.91 2.31 3.90
N LEU A 161 2.47 2.51 2.65
CA LEU A 161 3.31 2.35 1.47
C LEU A 161 4.43 3.38 1.41
N LEU A 162 4.14 4.65 1.70
CA LEU A 162 5.15 5.72 1.73
C LEU A 162 6.23 5.46 2.78
N VAL A 163 5.82 5.10 4.00
CA VAL A 163 6.76 4.80 5.10
C VAL A 163 7.65 3.63 4.70
N VAL A 164 7.07 2.55 4.16
CA VAL A 164 7.83 1.36 3.78
C VAL A 164 8.75 1.62 2.60
N ALA A 165 8.32 2.40 1.61
CA ALA A 165 9.18 2.78 0.49
C ALA A 165 10.44 3.52 0.95
N SER A 166 10.30 4.43 1.92
CA SER A 166 11.45 5.17 2.47
C SER A 166 12.40 4.31 3.30
N LEU A 167 11.88 3.26 3.97
CA LEU A 167 12.68 2.39 4.84
C LEU A 167 13.35 1.24 4.09
N ALA A 168 12.70 0.67 3.07
CA ALA A 168 13.13 -0.59 2.47
C ALA A 168 14.45 -0.50 1.68
N THR A 169 14.72 0.63 1.03
CA THR A 169 15.86 0.79 0.11
C THR A 169 17.00 1.57 0.78
N MET A 170 16.89 2.90 0.83
CA MET A 170 17.94 3.77 1.36
C MET A 170 18.24 3.50 2.84
N GLY A 171 17.19 3.38 3.65
CA GLY A 171 17.33 3.26 5.11
C GLY A 171 17.96 1.93 5.54
N LEU A 172 17.42 0.80 5.07
CA LEU A 172 17.86 -0.52 5.52
C LEU A 172 19.00 -1.09 4.66
N CYS A 173 18.78 -1.27 3.35
CA CYS A 173 19.67 -2.10 2.55
C CYS A 173 20.92 -1.36 2.06
N GLU A 174 20.81 -0.08 1.72
CA GLU A 174 21.96 0.72 1.27
C GLU A 174 22.82 1.24 2.42
N THR A 175 22.23 1.49 3.59
CA THR A 175 22.97 2.06 4.72
C THR A 175 23.44 0.99 5.70
N ILE A 176 22.56 0.10 6.17
CA ILE A 176 22.89 -0.84 7.25
C ILE A 176 23.76 -1.98 6.75
N LEU A 177 23.45 -2.56 5.58
CA LEU A 177 24.21 -3.71 5.07
C LEU A 177 25.68 -3.34 4.84
N PRO A 178 26.02 -2.23 4.15
CA PRO A 178 27.40 -1.80 3.98
C PRO A 178 28.04 -1.32 5.28
N ALA A 179 27.29 -0.74 6.22
CA ALA A 179 27.83 -0.34 7.52
C ALA A 179 28.29 -1.56 8.35
N ILE A 180 27.50 -2.64 8.36
CA ILE A 180 27.86 -3.88 9.06
C ILE A 180 29.04 -4.57 8.37
N THR A 181 29.05 -4.65 7.04
CA THR A 181 30.15 -5.28 6.30
C THR A 181 31.39 -4.40 6.22
N GLY A 182 31.24 -3.09 6.39
CA GLY A 182 32.31 -2.10 6.25
C GLY A 182 33.44 -2.32 7.24
N VAL A 183 33.11 -2.75 8.47
CA VAL A 183 34.11 -3.12 9.48
C VAL A 183 35.01 -4.25 8.99
N PHE A 184 34.44 -5.27 8.34
CA PHE A 184 35.21 -6.37 7.76
C PHE A 184 35.94 -6.00 6.47
N TYR A 185 35.33 -5.15 5.63
CA TYR A 185 35.92 -4.72 4.36
C TYR A 185 37.14 -3.80 4.55
N TYR A 186 37.09 -2.91 5.54
CA TYR A 186 38.17 -1.98 5.88
C TYR A 186 39.11 -2.48 6.98
N ALA A 187 38.98 -3.75 7.39
CA ALA A 187 39.92 -4.38 8.30
C ALA A 187 41.25 -4.65 7.57
N SER A 188 42.17 -3.69 7.63
CA SER A 188 43.56 -3.86 7.18
C SER A 188 44.48 -4.17 8.37
N PRO A 189 45.66 -4.80 8.13
CA PRO A 189 46.64 -5.07 9.19
C PRO A 189 47.16 -3.81 9.90
N GLU A 190 47.03 -2.63 9.28
CA GLU A 190 47.47 -1.34 9.85
C GLU A 190 46.42 -0.71 10.79
N ASN A 191 45.21 -1.26 10.80
CA ASN A 191 44.04 -0.64 11.40
C ASN A 191 43.60 -1.37 12.69
N ASP A 192 44.04 -2.62 12.88
CA ASP A 192 43.79 -3.49 14.06
C ASP A 192 42.32 -3.72 14.45
N TRP A 193 41.36 -3.50 13.54
CA TRP A 193 39.91 -3.65 13.85
C TRP A 193 39.50 -5.08 14.17
N LEU A 194 40.28 -6.08 13.73
CA LEU A 194 40.04 -7.48 14.03
C LEU A 194 40.26 -7.82 15.52
N GLU A 195 41.02 -7.02 16.26
CA GLU A 195 41.29 -7.25 17.69
C GLU A 195 40.21 -6.67 18.62
N LEU A 196 39.33 -5.80 18.10
CA LEU A 196 38.30 -5.08 18.84
C LEU A 196 36.88 -5.69 18.74
N LEU A 197 36.73 -6.78 17.96
CA LEU A 197 35.49 -7.54 17.77
C LEU A 197 35.46 -8.82 18.62
#